data_AF-A0A0B6XZJ5-F1
#
_entry.id   AF-A0A0B6XZJ5-F1
#
_cell.length_a   1.000
_cell.length_b   1.000
_cell.length_c   1.000
_cell.angle_alpha   90.00
_cell.angle_beta   90.00
_cell.angle_gamma   90.00
#
_symmetry.space_group_name_H-M   'P 1'
#
loop_
_entity.id
_entity.type
_entity.pdbx_description
1 polymer ?
#
loop_
_entity_poly.entity_id
_entity_poly.type
_entity_poly.pdbx_seq_one_letter_code
_entity_poly.pdbx_strand_id
1 'polypeptide(L)' 'FFMFVLALLCTTLAAAGLCFFLSATVRVFAVAQLLLATGYIFMMLFGGFLINLDSIGPWLNWVQYINLFKYALAALYVN' A
#
# COMPACT_ATOMS: atom_id res chain seq x y z
N PHE A 1 -12.71 -17.48 5.13
CA PHE A 1 -13.72 -16.47 4.69
C PHE A 1 -13.79 -15.24 5.59
N PHE A 2 -14.15 -15.35 6.88
CA PHE A 2 -14.24 -14.16 7.76
C PHE A 2 -12.91 -13.41 7.90
N MET A 3 -11.80 -14.12 8.11
CA MET A 3 -10.46 -13.51 8.17
C MET A 3 -10.04 -12.84 6.85
N PHE A 4 -10.41 -13.43 5.71
CA PHE A 4 -10.21 -12.85 4.38
C PHE A 4 -10.94 -11.51 4.22
N VAL A 5 -12.22 -11.46 4.58
CA VAL A 5 -13.02 -10.22 4.51
C VAL A 5 -12.48 -9.16 5.47
N LEU A 6 -12.07 -9.57 6.68
CA LEU A 6 -11.48 -8.67 7.67
C LEU A 6 -10.14 -8.08 7.19
N ALA A 7 -9.28 -8.89 6.56
CA ALA A 7 -8.02 -8.44 5.98
C ALA A 7 -8.26 -7.44 4.84
N LEU A 8 -9.22 -7.72 3.95
CA LEU A 8 -9.61 -6.77 2.90
C LEU A 8 -10.13 -5.46 3.48
N LEU A 9 -11.00 -5.52 4.49
CA LEU A 9 -11.59 -4.33 5.12
C LEU A 9 -10.54 -3.47 5.83
N CYS A 10 -9.58 -4.08 6.51
CA CYS A 10 -8.47 -3.36 7.14
C CYS A 10 -7.59 -2.65 6.09
N THR A 11 -7.32 -3.34 4.97
CA THR A 11 -6.51 -2.80 3.87
C THR A 11 -7.20 -1.62 3.19
N THR A 12 -8.50 -1.73 2.91
CA THR A 12 -9.27 -0.65 2.27
C THR A 12 -9.47 0.55 3.18
N LEU A 13 -9.65 0.34 4.49
CA LEU A 13 -9.73 1.45 5.47
C LEU A 13 -8.42 2.23 5.57
N ALA A 14 -7.28 1.54 5.62
CA ALA A 14 -5.99 2.20 5.68
C ALA A 14 -5.65 2.91 4.36
N ALA A 15 -6.01 2.32 3.22
CA ALA A 15 -5.96 2.96 1.91
C ALA A 15 -6.79 4.26 1.88
N ALA A 16 -8.03 4.22 2.39
CA ALA A 16 -8.88 5.41 2.52
C ALA A 16 -8.25 6.46 3.45
N GLY A 17 -7.63 6.04 4.57
CA GLY A 17 -6.91 6.93 5.47
C GLY A 17 -5.75 7.67 4.81
N LEU A 18 -4.94 6.97 4.00
CA LEU A 18 -3.87 7.59 3.20
C LEU A 18 -4.44 8.58 2.16
N CYS A 19 -5.58 8.24 1.56
CA CYS A 19 -6.30 9.12 0.65
C CYS A 19 -6.71 10.43 1.31
N PHE A 20 -7.31 10.36 2.50
CA PHE A 20 -7.67 11.54 3.27
C PHE A 20 -6.46 12.36 3.71
N PHE A 21 -5.37 11.71 4.13
CA PHE A 21 -4.15 12.41 4.54
C PHE A 21 -3.52 13.21 3.40
N LEU A 22 -3.38 12.60 2.22
CA LEU A 22 -2.87 13.28 1.03
C LEU A 22 -3.83 14.37 0.53
N SER A 23 -5.14 14.13 0.59
CA SER A 23 -6.15 15.13 0.23
C SER A 23 -6.14 16.34 1.17
N ALA A 24 -5.86 16.15 2.46
CA ALA A 24 -5.71 17.23 3.42
C ALA A 24 -4.42 18.04 3.21
N THR A 25 -3.39 17.41 2.65
CA THR A 25 -2.08 18.04 2.41
C THR A 25 -2.09 18.96 1.18
N VAL A 26 -2.97 18.70 0.20
CA VAL A 26 -2.94 19.37 -1.11
C VAL A 26 -4.20 20.20 -1.33
N ARG A 27 -4.03 21.48 -1.67
CA ARG A 27 -5.13 22.44 -1.88
C ARG A 27 -5.89 22.25 -3.21
N VAL A 28 -5.34 21.49 -4.15
CA VAL A 28 -5.88 21.30 -5.50
C VAL A 28 -6.26 19.84 -5.70
N PHE A 29 -7.55 19.58 -5.97
CA PHE A 29 -8.10 18.23 -6.13
C PHE A 29 -7.40 17.40 -7.22
N ALA A 30 -7.10 18.01 -8.37
CA ALA A 30 -6.41 17.33 -9.47
C ALA A 30 -5.00 16.86 -9.08
N VAL A 31 -4.27 17.67 -8.32
CA VAL A 31 -2.91 17.34 -7.87
C VAL A 31 -2.96 16.25 -6.79
N ALA A 32 -3.97 16.28 -5.91
CA ALA A 32 -4.18 15.23 -4.92
C ALA A 32 -4.39 13.86 -5.57
N GLN A 33 -5.24 13.77 -6.59
CA GLN A 33 -5.52 12.52 -7.30
C GLN A 33 -4.30 11.97 -8.06
N LEU A 34 -3.49 12.85 -8.65
CA LEU A 34 -2.25 12.44 -9.31
C LEU A 34 -1.24 11.88 -8.30
N LEU A 35 -1.02 12.57 -7.18
CA LEU A 35 -0.11 12.10 -6.12
C LEU A 35 -0.59 10.80 -5.49
N LEU A 36 -1.89 10.63 -5.33
CA LEU A 36 -2.49 9.39 -4.85
C LEU A 36 -2.24 8.25 -5.83
N ALA A 37 -2.58 8.42 -7.11
CA ALA A 37 -2.36 7.39 -8.12
C ALA A 37 -0.87 7.00 -8.21
N THR A 38 0.04 7.97 -8.24
CA THR A 38 1.48 7.72 -8.26
C THR A 38 1.94 7.01 -6.98
N GLY A 39 1.48 7.43 -5.80
CA GLY A 39 1.82 6.80 -4.52
C GLY A 39 1.32 5.35 -4.42
N TYR A 40 0.10 5.08 -4.88
CA TYR A 40 -0.44 3.72 -4.93
C TYR A 40 0.34 2.81 -5.87
N ILE A 41 0.76 3.31 -7.03
CA ILE A 41 1.59 2.54 -7.97
C ILE A 41 2.93 2.18 -7.32
N PHE A 42 3.58 3.13 -6.62
CA PHE A 42 4.82 2.84 -5.88
C PHE A 42 4.60 1.81 -4.76
N MET A 43 3.52 1.92 -3.98
CA MET A 43 3.20 0.93 -2.95
C MET A 43 2.92 -0.46 -3.54
N MET A 44 2.26 -0.54 -4.69
CA MET A 44 2.01 -1.80 -5.38
C MET A 44 3.30 -2.43 -5.93
N LEU A 45 4.21 -1.61 -6.46
CA LEU A 45 5.52 -2.04 -6.96
C LEU A 45 6.37 -2.69 -5.85
N PHE A 46 6.41 -2.08 -4.66
CA PHE A 46 7.14 -2.60 -3.49
C PHE A 46 6.34 -3.60 -2.65
N GLY A 47 5.18 -4.07 -3.13
CA GLY A 47 4.29 -5.00 -2.41
C GLY A 47 4.81 -6.43 -2.30
N GLY A 48 5.94 -6.76 -2.92
CA GLY A 48 6.53 -8.11 -2.92
C GLY A 48 6.02 -9.04 -4.03
N PHE A 49 5.08 -8.58 -4.87
CA PHE A 49 4.61 -9.34 -6.05
C PHE A 49 5.45 -9.08 -7.31
N LEU A 50 5.84 -7.82 -7.56
CA LEU A 50 6.58 -7.40 -8.78
C LEU A 50 8.10 -7.39 -8.61
N ILE A 51 8.59 -7.18 -7.38
CA ILE A 51 10.01 -7.14 -7.05
C ILE A 51 10.24 -8.13 -5.92
N ASN A 52 11.18 -9.06 -6.14
CA ASN A 52 11.61 -9.98 -5.09
C ASN A 52 12.34 -9.20 -3.99
N LEU A 53 11.84 -9.28 -2.77
CA LEU A 53 12.33 -8.52 -1.63
C LEU A 53 13.78 -8.87 -1.26
N ASP A 54 14.24 -10.08 -1.63
CA ASP A 54 15.62 -10.54 -1.39
C ASP A 54 16.66 -9.88 -2.31
N SER A 55 16.25 -9.30 -3.45
CA SER A 55 17.14 -8.61 -4.39
C SER A 55 17.12 -7.08 -4.23
N ILE A 56 16.40 -6.55 -3.24
CA ILE A 56 16.38 -5.11 -2.93
C ILE A 56 17.57 -4.78 -2.02
N GLY A 57 18.34 -3.76 -2.41
CA GLY A 57 19.48 -3.28 -1.61
C GLY A 57 19.08 -2.94 -0.17
N PRO A 58 19.95 -3.17 0.83
CA PRO A 58 19.63 -3.02 2.25
C PRO A 58 19.11 -1.63 2.65
N TRP A 59 19.42 -0.59 1.86
CA TRP A 59 18.93 0.77 2.08
C TRP A 59 17.43 0.93 1.80
N LEU A 60 16.88 0.18 0.84
CA LEU A 60 15.49 0.29 0.40
C LEU A 60 14.61 -0.80 1.02
N ASN A 61 15.24 -1.79 1.65
CA ASN A 61 14.61 -2.90 2.33
C ASN A 61 13.67 -2.44 3.47
N TRP A 62 13.89 -1.24 4.03
CA TRP A 62 13.05 -0.71 5.10
C TRP A 62 11.62 -0.36 4.63
N VAL A 63 11.45 -0.02 3.36
CA VAL A 63 10.15 0.38 2.78
C VAL A 63 9.15 -0.78 2.83
N GLN A 64 9.63 -2.03 2.80
CA GLN A 64 8.76 -3.21 2.88
C GLN A 64 7.99 -3.31 4.20
N TYR A 65 8.51 -2.74 5.30
CA TYR A 65 7.89 -2.83 6.63
C TYR A 65 6.76 -1.82 6.79
N ILE A 66 6.79 -0.72 6.03
CA ILE A 66 5.74 0.31 6.00
C ILE A 66 4.63 -0.08 5.03
N ASN A 67 4.90 -0.99 4.10
CA ASN A 67 3.99 -1.29 3.01
C ASN A 67 2.84 -2.22 3.43
N LEU A 68 1.68 -1.64 3.69
CA LEU A 68 0.46 -2.35 4.09
C LEU A 68 0.01 -3.40 3.04
N PHE A 69 0.26 -3.14 1.76
CA PHE A 69 -0.10 -4.05 0.66
C PHE A 69 0.58 -5.40 0.74
N LYS A 70 1.83 -5.48 1.24
CA LYS A 70 2.56 -6.73 1.43
C LYS A 70 1.87 -7.62 2.47
N TYR A 71 1.45 -7.02 3.59
CA TYR A 71 0.76 -7.73 4.66
C TYR A 71 -0.64 -8.20 4.22
N ALA A 72 -1.35 -7.38 3.44
CA ALA A 72 -2.63 -7.75 2.84
C ALA A 72 -2.47 -8.94 1.89
N LEU A 73 -1.49 -8.90 0.98
CA LEU A 73 -1.19 -10.00 0.05
C LEU A 73 -0.81 -11.30 0.77
N ALA A 74 0.02 -11.22 1.81
CA ALA A 74 0.37 -12.39 2.62
C ALA A 74 -0.85 -12.99 3.34
N ALA A 75 -1.74 -12.16 3.90
CA ALA A 75 -2.97 -12.60 4.54
C ALA A 75 -3.96 -13.23 3.54
N LEU A 76 -3.99 -12.72 2.30
CA LEU A 76 -4.77 -13.28 1.20
C LEU A 76 -4.21 -14.62 0.71
N TYR A 77 -2.89 -14.80 0.69
CA TYR A 77 -2.23 -16.04 0.26
C TYR A 77 -2.38 -17.20 1.26
N VAL A 78 -2.53 -16.90 2.55
CA VAL A 78 -2.61 -17.90 3.63
C VAL A 78 -4.03 -18.45 3.83
N ASN A 79 -5.07 -17.72 3.41
CA ASN A 79 -6.46 -18.19 3.43
C ASN A 79 -6.80 -19.03 2.19
#